data_AF-A0A9W5QFL3-F1
#
_entry.id   AF-A0A9W5QFL3-F1
#
_cell.length_a   1.000
_cell.length_b   1.000
_cell.length_c   1.000
_cell.angle_alpha   90.00
_cell.angle_beta   90.00
_cell.angle_gamma   90.00
#
_symmetry.space_group_name_H-M   'P 1'
#
loop_
_entity.id
_entity.type
_entity.pdbx_description
1 polymer ?
#
loop_
_entity_poly.entity_id
_entity_poly.type
_entity_poly.pdbx_seq_one_letter_code
_entity_poly.pdbx_strand_id
1 'polypeptide(L)'
;MRKGKNGETSHFLGSEPSHNWPIGYAFSLEKINEDKVNDIQNIIITNPDSPLNKGHIICKLIKNGHISLTKQSFTHTQYGEKIKKEINTEQYHRILQTDFNIFK
;
A
#
# COMPACT_ATOMS: atom_id res chain seq x y z
N MET A 1 1.60 9.60 24.10
CA MET A 1 2.81 9.09 23.39
C MET A 1 3.18 7.74 24.00
N ARG A 2 3.25 6.67 23.20
CA ARG A 2 3.79 5.38 23.67
C ARG A 2 5.27 5.34 23.30
N LYS A 3 6.13 5.07 24.28
CA LYS A 3 7.57 4.91 24.03
C LYS A 3 7.83 3.51 23.50
N GLY A 4 8.65 3.39 22.45
CA GLY A 4 9.18 2.10 22.01
C GLY A 4 10.10 1.49 23.08
N LYS A 5 10.38 0.18 22.98
CA LYS A 5 11.25 -0.54 23.94
C LYS A 5 12.65 0.09 24.10
N ASN A 6 13.08 0.90 23.12
CA ASN A 6 14.39 1.54 23.08
C ASN A 6 14.36 3.04 23.47
N GLY A 7 13.23 3.54 23.99
CA GLY A 7 13.09 4.95 24.38
C GLY A 7 12.74 5.92 23.25
N GLU A 8 12.71 5.45 22.01
CA GLU A 8 12.30 6.22 20.83
C GLU A 8 10.82 6.65 20.91
N THR A 9 10.55 7.88 20.47
CA THR A 9 9.19 8.42 20.36
C THR A 9 8.58 8.02 19.02
N SER A 10 7.58 7.16 19.05
CA SER A 10 6.81 6.80 17.85
C SER A 10 5.54 7.63 17.73
N HIS A 11 5.32 8.18 16.54
CA HIS A 11 4.07 8.78 16.11
C HIS A 11 3.25 7.75 15.34
N PHE A 12 1.92 7.86 15.36
CA PHE A 12 1.01 6.89 14.74
C PHE A 12 0.09 7.55 13.73
N LEU A 13 -0.12 6.88 12.59
CA LEU A 13 -1.10 7.28 11.60
C LEU A 13 -2.24 6.25 11.56
N GLY A 14 -3.48 6.71 11.77
CA GLY A 14 -4.69 5.89 11.59
C GLY A 14 -5.18 5.90 10.15
N SER A 15 -5.93 4.88 9.74
CA SER A 15 -6.58 4.80 8.43
C SER A 15 -8.04 4.37 8.57
N GLU A 16 -8.98 5.03 7.87
CA GLU A 16 -10.41 4.67 7.88
C GLU A 16 -10.83 3.88 6.63
N PRO A 17 -11.59 2.79 6.84
CA PRO A 17 -12.87 2.64 6.14
C PRO A 17 -14.02 2.14 7.05
N SER A 18 -13.87 2.14 8.38
CA SER A 18 -14.88 1.63 9.34
C SER A 18 -14.88 2.39 10.67
N HIS A 19 -15.89 2.17 11.52
CA HIS A 19 -16.05 2.78 12.85
C HIS A 19 -14.97 2.39 13.88
N ASN A 20 -14.02 1.52 13.53
CA ASN A 20 -12.88 1.17 14.37
C ASN A 20 -11.60 1.75 13.74
N TRP A 21 -10.81 2.48 14.53
CA TRP A 21 -9.55 3.09 14.10
C TRP A 21 -8.36 2.16 14.38
N PRO A 22 -7.88 1.35 13.41
CA PRO A 22 -6.63 0.64 13.57
C PRO A 22 -5.44 1.60 13.45
N ILE A 23 -4.38 1.33 14.22
CA ILE A 23 -3.06 1.92 13.96
C ILE A 23 -2.56 1.33 12.64
N GLY A 24 -2.37 2.16 11.62
CA GLY A 24 -1.85 1.74 10.32
C GLY A 24 -0.33 1.68 10.31
N TYR A 25 0.32 2.72 10.84
CA TYR A 25 1.78 2.84 10.84
C TYR A 25 2.29 3.52 12.10
N ALA A 26 3.54 3.22 12.45
CA ALA A 26 4.34 3.94 13.42
C ALA A 26 5.58 4.54 12.74
N PHE A 27 5.97 5.76 13.09
CA PHE A 27 7.12 6.45 12.48
C PHE A 27 7.87 7.34 13.48
N SER A 28 9.11 7.69 13.13
CA SER A 28 9.97 8.64 13.87
C SER A 28 10.01 9.99 13.16
N LEU A 29 10.21 11.08 13.90
CA LEU A 29 10.48 12.42 13.37
C LEU A 29 11.97 12.66 13.09
N GLU A 30 12.83 11.71 13.44
CA GLU A 30 14.25 11.79 13.14
C GLU A 30 14.47 11.86 11.63
N LYS A 31 15.37 12.75 11.20
CA LYS A 31 15.73 12.88 9.80
C LYS A 31 16.34 11.57 9.31
N ILE A 32 15.83 11.07 8.19
CA ILE A 32 16.39 9.93 7.47
C ILE A 32 17.11 10.43 6.20
N ASN A 33 18.22 9.81 5.82
CA ASN A 33 18.94 10.11 4.59
C ASN A 33 18.59 9.10 3.48
N GLU A 34 18.96 9.44 2.26
CA GLU A 34 18.64 8.64 1.07
C GLU A 34 19.27 7.24 1.13
N ASP A 35 20.53 7.13 1.55
CA ASP A 35 21.24 5.85 1.69
C ASP A 35 20.46 4.85 2.56
N LYS A 36 19.98 5.30 3.73
CA LYS A 36 19.19 4.46 4.63
C LYS A 36 17.85 4.07 4.04
N VAL A 37 17.21 4.95 3.26
CA VAL A 37 15.95 4.61 2.57
C VAL A 37 16.19 3.58 1.46
N ASN A 38 17.29 3.71 0.72
CA ASN A 38 17.68 2.77 -0.32
C ASN A 38 18.00 1.39 0.26
N ASP A 39 18.68 1.32 1.41
CA ASP A 39 18.94 0.06 2.11
C ASP A 39 17.63 -0.62 2.54
N ILE A 40 16.68 0.13 3.11
CA ILE A 40 15.36 -0.38 3.48
C ILE A 40 14.60 -0.88 2.24
N GLN A 41 14.64 -0.13 1.13
CA GLN A 41 14.03 -0.55 -0.12
C GLN A 41 14.66 -1.85 -0.64
N ASN A 42 15.98 -1.98 -0.60
CA ASN A 42 16.69 -3.20 -1.00
C ASN A 42 16.26 -4.40 -0.16
N ILE A 43 16.11 -4.23 1.16
CA ILE A 43 15.59 -5.30 2.05
C ILE A 43 14.19 -5.70 1.60
N ILE A 44 13.30 -4.74 1.33
CA ILE A 44 11.92 -5.01 0.93
C ILE A 44 11.85 -5.76 -0.41
N ILE A 45 12.69 -5.41 -1.38
CA ILE A 45 12.69 -6.01 -2.72
C ILE A 45 13.36 -7.39 -2.72
N THR A 46 14.39 -7.62 -1.90
CA THR A 46 15.17 -8.86 -1.93
C THR A 46 14.69 -9.92 -0.95
N ASN A 47 14.05 -9.54 0.16
CA ASN A 47 13.64 -10.49 1.19
C ASN A 47 12.44 -11.33 0.69
N PRO A 48 12.54 -12.67 0.63
CA PRO A 48 11.45 -13.54 0.18
C PRO A 48 10.20 -13.48 1.06
N ASP A 49 10.35 -13.10 2.34
CA ASP A 49 9.22 -12.97 3.27
C ASP A 49 8.45 -11.65 3.09
N SER A 50 8.99 -10.71 2.32
CA SER A 50 8.34 -9.46 1.99
C SER A 50 6.99 -9.73 1.31
N PRO A 51 5.86 -9.22 1.85
CA PRO A 51 4.55 -9.40 1.23
C PRO A 51 4.48 -8.86 -0.20
N LEU A 52 5.30 -7.85 -0.52
CA LEU A 52 5.36 -7.23 -1.85
C LEU A 52 6.02 -8.15 -2.90
N ASN A 53 6.75 -9.17 -2.47
CA ASN A 53 7.37 -10.16 -3.35
C ASN A 53 6.45 -11.35 -3.67
N LYS A 54 5.28 -11.45 -3.03
CA LYS A 54 4.29 -12.52 -3.29
C LYS A 54 3.44 -12.26 -4.54
N GLY A 55 3.43 -11.02 -5.03
CA GLY A 55 2.72 -10.64 -6.24
C GLY A 55 2.56 -9.12 -6.35
N HIS A 56 2.31 -8.64 -7.57
CA HIS A 56 2.12 -7.22 -7.79
C HIS A 56 0.82 -6.72 -7.17
N ILE A 57 0.94 -5.63 -6.42
CA ILE A 57 -0.15 -4.76 -6.00
C ILE A 57 0.05 -3.41 -6.67
N ILE A 58 -0.98 -2.92 -7.35
CA ILE A 58 -0.97 -1.62 -8.01
C ILE A 58 -2.06 -0.79 -7.37
N CYS A 59 -1.72 0.40 -6.90
CA CYS A 59 -2.66 1.32 -6.28
C CYS A 59 -2.59 2.67 -7.00
N LYS A 60 -3.74 3.31 -7.20
CA LYS A 60 -3.85 4.63 -7.81
C LYS A 60 -4.91 5.44 -7.08
N LEU A 61 -4.57 6.68 -6.74
CA LEU A 61 -5.54 7.64 -6.27
C LEU A 61 -6.41 8.09 -7.44
N ILE A 62 -7.71 8.16 -7.20
CA ILE A 62 -8.71 8.65 -8.15
C ILE A 62 -9.52 9.75 -7.49
N LYS A 63 -10.40 10.40 -8.26
CA LYS A 63 -11.31 11.39 -7.68
C LYS A 63 -12.10 10.75 -6.53
N ASN A 64 -11.99 11.34 -5.34
CA ASN A 64 -12.71 10.95 -4.13
C ASN A 64 -12.50 9.49 -3.67
N GLY A 65 -11.33 8.91 -3.98
CA GLY A 65 -11.07 7.53 -3.60
C GLY A 65 -9.75 6.97 -4.10
N HIS A 66 -9.66 5.64 -4.14
CA HIS A 66 -8.54 4.92 -4.69
C HIS A 66 -8.99 3.62 -5.34
N ILE A 67 -8.18 3.15 -6.28
CA ILE A 67 -8.33 1.84 -6.90
C ILE A 67 -7.11 0.99 -6.58
N SER A 68 -7.32 -0.31 -6.42
CA SER A 68 -6.23 -1.26 -6.29
C SER A 68 -6.43 -2.48 -7.18
N LEU A 69 -5.34 -2.97 -7.74
CA LEU A 69 -5.29 -4.07 -8.67
C LEU A 69 -4.28 -5.11 -8.18
N THR A 70 -4.73 -6.35 -8.15
CA THR A 70 -3.93 -7.56 -7.92
C THR A 70 -4.21 -8.51 -9.07
N LYS A 71 -3.44 -9.60 -9.21
CA LYS A 71 -3.70 -10.60 -10.26
C LYS A 71 -5.09 -11.23 -10.17
N GLN A 72 -5.69 -11.28 -8.98
CA GLN A 72 -6.96 -11.95 -8.71
C GLN A 72 -8.15 -10.98 -8.61
N SER A 73 -7.91 -9.71 -8.31
CA SER A 73 -9.01 -8.78 -8.07
C SER A 73 -8.68 -7.33 -8.39
N PHE A 74 -9.73 -6.61 -8.80
CA PHE A 74 -9.77 -5.17 -8.94
C PHE A 74 -10.73 -4.60 -7.90
N THR A 75 -10.25 -3.65 -7.11
CA THR A 75 -10.99 -3.04 -6.00
C THR A 75 -11.12 -1.56 -6.23
N HIS A 76 -12.34 -1.05 -6.05
CA HIS A 76 -12.67 0.37 -6.09
C HIS A 76 -13.10 0.80 -4.69
N THR A 77 -12.45 1.80 -4.13
CA THR A 77 -12.87 2.42 -2.88
C THR A 77 -13.18 3.88 -3.14
N GLN A 78 -14.44 4.29 -3.00
CA GLN A 78 -14.87 5.69 -3.18
C GLN A 78 -15.91 6.05 -2.13
N TYR A 79 -15.82 7.26 -1.59
CA TYR A 79 -16.74 7.76 -0.57
C TYR A 79 -16.90 6.80 0.64
N GLY A 80 -15.84 6.08 0.99
CA GLY A 80 -15.85 5.08 2.08
C GLY A 80 -16.42 3.71 1.69
N GLU A 81 -17.07 3.58 0.53
CA GLU A 81 -17.58 2.30 0.04
C GLU A 81 -16.55 1.54 -0.77
N LYS A 82 -16.45 0.23 -0.52
CA LYS A 82 -15.49 -0.67 -1.16
C LYS A 82 -16.22 -1.71 -2.01
N ILE A 83 -15.92 -1.71 -3.31
CA ILE A 83 -16.41 -2.70 -4.27
C ILE A 83 -15.22 -3.52 -4.77
N LYS A 84 -15.27 -4.84 -4.62
CA LYS A 84 -14.23 -5.77 -5.07
C LYS A 84 -14.77 -6.70 -6.14
N LYS A 85 -14.06 -6.81 -7.26
CA LYS A 85 -14.38 -7.70 -8.38
C LYS A 85 -13.24 -8.68 -8.61
N GLU A 86 -13.53 -9.97 -8.73
CA GLU A 86 -12.57 -10.97 -9.20
C GLU A 86 -12.31 -10.82 -10.70
N ILE A 87 -11.06 -11.04 -11.10
CA ILE A 87 -10.63 -10.87 -12.48
C ILE A 87 -9.74 -12.01 -12.95
N ASN A 88 -9.70 -12.21 -14.26
CA ASN A 88 -8.76 -13.10 -14.91
C ASN A 88 -7.52 -12.33 -15.43
N THR A 89 -6.59 -13.06 -16.05
CA THR A 89 -5.31 -12.49 -16.54
C THR A 89 -5.50 -11.49 -17.69
N GLU A 90 -6.44 -11.74 -18.59
CA GLU A 90 -6.72 -10.81 -19.70
C GLU A 90 -7.27 -9.47 -19.17
N GLN A 91 -8.22 -9.54 -18.25
CA GLN A 91 -8.79 -8.37 -17.57
C GLN A 91 -7.73 -7.61 -16.79
N TYR A 92 -6.82 -8.31 -16.10
CA TYR A 92 -5.70 -7.68 -15.40
C TYR A 92 -4.86 -6.79 -16.33
N HIS A 93 -4.44 -7.31 -17.49
CA HIS A 93 -3.63 -6.54 -18.44
C HIS A 93 -4.40 -5.37 -19.04
N ARG A 94 -5.69 -5.56 -19.35
CA ARG A 94 -6.54 -4.47 -19.84
C ARG A 94 -6.65 -3.35 -18.82
N ILE A 95 -6.99 -3.66 -17.56
CA ILE A 95 -7.15 -2.67 -16.47
C ILE A 95 -5.83 -1.94 -16.21
N LEU A 96 -4.70 -2.66 -16.24
CA LEU A 96 -3.37 -2.07 -16.06
C LEU A 96 -3.10 -0.94 -17.08
N GLN A 97 -3.55 -1.11 -18.32
CA GLN A 97 -3.44 -0.09 -19.35
C GLN A 97 -4.51 1.00 -19.20
N THR A 98 -5.79 0.63 -19.09
CA THR A 98 -6.91 1.58 -19.16
C THR A 98 -7.04 2.44 -17.91
N ASP A 99 -6.88 1.85 -16.73
CA ASP A 99 -7.15 2.52 -15.46
C ASP A 99 -5.86 3.02 -14.80
N PHE A 100 -4.75 2.31 -15.00
CA PHE A 100 -3.46 2.65 -14.40
C PHE A 100 -2.45 3.31 -15.36
N ASN A 101 -2.70 3.32 -16.68
CA ASN A 101 -1.78 3.85 -17.69
C ASN A 101 -0.37 3.20 -17.61
N ILE A 102 -0.30 1.92 -17.25
CA ILE A 102 0.92 1.14 -17.23
C ILE A 102 0.91 0.23 -18.45
N PHE A 103 1.75 0.56 -19.41
CA PHE A 103 1.93 -0.20 -20.64
C PHE A 103 3.08 -1.18 -20.45
N LYS A 104 2.89 -2.39 -20.97
CA LYS A 104 3.87 -3.48 -20.88
C LYS A 104 4.72 -3.52 -22.14
#